data_AF-A0A438JVU2-F1
#
_entry.id   AF-A0A438JVU2-F1
#
_cell.length_a   1.000
_cell.length_b   1.000
_cell.length_c   1.000
_cell.angle_alpha   90.00
_cell.angle_beta   90.00
_cell.angle_gamma   90.00
#
_symmetry.space_group_name_H-M   'P 1'
#
loop_
_entity.id
_entity.type
_entity.pdbx_description
1 polymer ?
#
loop_
_entity_poly.entity_id
_entity_poly.type
_entity_poly.pdbx_seq_one_letter_code
_entity_poly.pdbx_strand_id
1 'polypeptide(L)'
;MSFQDKVKIMLASMESKVEPLLHEWRLETKRFNKSWPSTRQLCRYGSCTLMTHKAPRVEVPKPHMFNGKRDAKELDNFLWHMERYFEALH
;
A
#
# COMPACT_ATOMS: atom_id res chain seq x y z
N MET A 1 17.64 -8.15 23.44
CA MET A 1 17.62 -7.27 22.25
C MET A 1 17.40 -5.84 22.71
N SER A 2 18.15 -4.87 22.18
CA SER A 2 17.89 -3.46 22.50
C SER A 2 16.63 -2.97 21.78
N PHE A 3 16.02 -1.89 22.29
CA PHE A 3 14.92 -1.21 21.60
C PHE A 3 15.30 -0.82 20.17
N GLN A 4 16.55 -0.39 19.96
CA GLN A 4 17.09 -0.04 18.65
C GLN A 4 17.14 -1.24 17.69
N ASP A 5 17.51 -2.42 18.20
CA ASP A 5 17.56 -3.64 17.38
C ASP A 5 16.15 -4.07 16.95
N LYS A 6 15.17 -3.97 17.86
CA LYS A 6 13.76 -4.26 17.57
C LYS A 6 13.26 -3.35 16.46
N VAL A 7 13.49 -2.04 16.57
CA VAL A 7 13.07 -1.05 15.56
C VAL A 7 13.71 -1.33 14.19
N LYS A 8 15.02 -1.63 14.15
CA LYS A 8 15.71 -1.93 12.88
C LYS A 8 15.18 -3.17 12.18
N ILE A 9 14.93 -4.25 12.93
CA ILE A 9 14.38 -5.50 12.38
C ILE A 9 12.97 -5.28 11.84
N MET A 10 12.15 -4.52 12.56
CA MET A 10 10.78 -4.19 12.16
C MET A 10 10.75 -3.35 10.88
N LEU A 11 11.63 -2.35 10.78
CA LEU A 11 11.77 -1.53 9.59
C LEU A 11 12.15 -2.36 8.36
N ALA A 12 13.14 -3.25 8.52
CA ALA A 12 13.55 -4.16 7.44
C ALA A 12 12.42 -5.11 7.02
N SER A 13 11.61 -5.60 7.97
CA SER A 13 10.43 -6.42 7.66
C SER A 13 9.38 -5.63 6.88
N MET A 14 9.09 -4.40 7.30
CA MET A 14 8.15 -3.52 6.61
C MET A 14 8.62 -3.18 5.20
N GLU A 15 9.90 -2.84 5.01
CA GLU A 15 10.49 -2.61 3.69
C GLU A 15 10.32 -3.83 2.79
N SER A 16 10.63 -5.03 3.30
CA SER A 16 10.45 -6.27 2.55
C SER A 16 9.00 -6.53 2.12
N LYS A 17 8.00 -6.08 2.89
CA LYS A 17 6.57 -6.24 2.55
C LYS A 17 6.07 -5.12 1.62
N VAL A 18 6.62 -3.92 1.73
CA VAL A 18 6.23 -2.76 0.92
C VAL A 18 6.81 -2.81 -0.49
N GLU A 19 8.03 -3.31 -0.67
CA GLU A 19 8.69 -3.40 -1.99
C GLU A 19 7.88 -4.19 -3.05
N PRO A 20 7.37 -5.42 -2.79
CA PRO A 20 6.58 -6.13 -3.78
C PRO A 20 5.26 -5.42 -4.11
N LEU A 21 4.62 -4.80 -3.11
CA LEU A 21 3.42 -3.97 -3.33
C LEU A 21 3.77 -2.77 -4.23
N LEU A 22 4.86 -2.05 -3.94
CA LEU A 22 5.31 -0.94 -4.79
C LEU A 22 5.62 -1.39 -6.21
N HIS A 23 6.24 -2.57 -6.38
CA HIS A 23 6.53 -3.14 -7.68
C HIS A 23 5.24 -3.48 -8.47
N GLU A 24 4.26 -4.11 -7.82
CA GLU A 24 2.95 -4.40 -8.40
C GLU A 24 2.24 -3.10 -8.81
N TRP A 25 2.14 -2.12 -7.92
CA TRP A 25 1.56 -0.80 -8.22
C TRP A 25 2.29 -0.09 -9.37
N ARG A 26 3.62 -0.22 -9.47
CA ARG A 26 4.42 0.31 -10.60
C ARG A 26 4.12 -0.43 -11.91
N LEU A 27 3.87 -1.73 -11.87
CA LEU A 27 3.43 -2.48 -13.06
C LEU A 27 2.01 -2.10 -13.46
N GLU A 28 1.09 -2.01 -12.50
CA GLU A 28 -0.31 -1.60 -12.68
C GLU A 28 -0.39 -0.21 -13.33
N THR A 29 0.38 0.76 -12.82
CA THR A 29 0.44 2.13 -13.37
C THR A 29 1.07 2.16 -14.77
N LYS A 30 2.11 1.36 -15.04
CA LYS A 30 2.66 1.21 -16.40
C LYS A 30 1.64 0.57 -17.36
N ARG A 31 0.86 -0.41 -16.89
CA ARG A 31 -0.21 -1.07 -17.65
C ARG A 31 -1.32 -0.10 -17.99
N PHE A 32 -1.77 0.64 -16.98
CA PHE A 32 -2.79 1.68 -17.11
C PHE A 32 -2.32 2.78 -18.05
N ASN A 33 -1.07 3.26 -17.92
CA ASN A 33 -0.51 4.27 -18.82
C ASN A 33 -0.48 3.79 -20.28
N LYS A 34 -0.14 2.51 -20.54
CA LYS A 34 -0.17 1.93 -21.89
C LYS A 34 -1.59 1.76 -22.44
N SER A 35 -2.57 1.42 -21.61
CA SER A 35 -3.99 1.26 -22.03
C SER A 35 -4.78 2.56 -22.03
N TRP A 36 -4.24 3.63 -21.45
CA TRP A 36 -4.90 4.91 -21.29
C TRP A 36 -5.13 5.64 -22.64
N PRO A 37 -4.19 5.68 -23.60
CA PRO A 37 -4.43 6.27 -24.92
C PRO A 37 -5.59 5.62 -25.67
N SER A 38 -5.72 4.29 -25.63
CA SER A 38 -6.77 3.55 -26.34
C SER A 38 -8.14 3.72 -25.70
N THR A 39 -8.23 3.67 -24.37
CA THR A 39 -9.48 3.93 -23.63
C THR A 39 -9.91 5.39 -23.72
N ARG A 40 -8.96 6.34 -23.76
CA ARG A 40 -9.24 7.78 -23.96
C ARG A 40 -9.85 8.06 -25.35
N GLN A 41 -9.42 7.33 -26.39
CA GLN A 41 -10.02 7.41 -27.73
C GLN A 41 -11.47 6.91 -27.72
N LEU A 42 -11.74 5.78 -27.06
CA LEU A 42 -13.11 5.22 -26.92
C LEU A 42 -14.05 6.13 -26.11
N CYS A 43 -13.54 6.76 -25.05
CA CYS A 43 -14.31 7.76 -24.27
C CYS A 43 -14.66 9.02 -25.08
N ARG A 44 -13.82 9.44 -26.04
CA ARG A 44 -14.13 10.58 -26.94
C ARG A 44 -15.31 10.30 -27.87
N TYR A 45 -15.56 9.05 -28.23
CA TYR A 45 -16.70 8.64 -29.06
C TYR A 45 -17.94 8.23 -28.23
N GLY A 46 -17.97 8.54 -26.93
CA GLY A 46 -19.17 8.41 -26.09
C GLY A 46 -19.57 6.99 -25.68
N SER A 47 -18.76 5.97 -25.97
CA SER A 47 -19.06 4.57 -25.62
C SER A 47 -18.02 4.02 -24.65
N CYS A 48 -18.13 4.39 -23.38
CA CYS A 48 -17.36 3.76 -22.31
C CYS A 48 -18.30 3.29 -21.20
N THR A 49 -18.92 2.12 -21.39
CA THR A 49 -19.42 1.31 -20.28
C THR A 49 -18.22 0.78 -19.51
N LEU A 50 -17.81 1.53 -18.49
CA LEU A 50 -16.63 1.25 -17.68
C LEU A 50 -16.68 -0.17 -17.13
N MET A 51 -15.78 -1.00 -17.63
CA MET A 51 -15.44 -2.30 -17.06
C MET A 51 -14.81 -2.04 -15.68
N THR A 52 -15.67 -1.85 -14.68
CA THR A 52 -15.29 -1.80 -13.28
C THR A 52 -15.05 -3.24 -12.86
N HIS A 53 -13.91 -3.81 -13.28
CA HIS A 53 -13.35 -4.93 -12.54
C HIS A 53 -12.90 -4.38 -11.20
N LYS A 54 -13.86 -4.25 -10.27
CA LYS A 54 -13.56 -4.20 -8.85
C LYS A 54 -13.01 -5.58 -8.51
N ALA A 55 -11.69 -5.73 -8.64
CA ALA A 55 -10.97 -6.74 -7.88
C ALA A 55 -11.47 -6.61 -6.42
N PRO A 56 -11.71 -7.72 -5.70
CA PRO A 56 -12.07 -7.67 -4.29
C PRO A 56 -10.88 -7.10 -3.52
N ARG A 57 -10.78 -5.76 -3.49
CA ARG A 57 -9.81 -5.08 -2.65
C ARG A 57 -10.42 -5.16 -1.27
N VAL A 58 -9.95 -6.12 -0.48
CA VAL A 58 -10.17 -6.12 0.96
C VAL A 58 -9.70 -4.75 1.43
N GLU A 59 -10.65 -3.89 1.84
CA GLU A 59 -10.33 -2.60 2.39
C GLU A 59 -9.74 -2.83 3.78
N VAL A 60 -8.44 -3.13 3.81
CA VAL A 60 -7.72 -3.25 5.07
C VAL A 60 -7.75 -1.85 5.72
N PRO A 61 -8.25 -1.74 6.96
CA PRO A 61 -8.32 -0.45 7.65
C PRO A 61 -6.95 0.22 7.64
N LYS A 62 -6.88 1.45 7.14
CA LYS A 62 -5.61 2.19 7.07
C LYS A 62 -5.00 2.26 8.47
N PRO A 63 -3.69 2.00 8.61
CA PRO A 63 -3.04 2.03 9.90
C PRO A 63 -3.07 3.46 10.46
N HIS A 64 -3.11 3.57 11.79
CA HIS A 64 -3.11 4.84 12.49
C HIS A 64 -1.87 5.68 12.10
N MET A 65 -2.04 6.97 11.86
CA MET A 65 -0.93 7.86 11.52
C MET A 65 -0.08 8.13 12.76
N PHE A 66 1.24 7.99 12.64
CA PHE A 66 2.19 8.37 13.69
C PHE A 66 2.14 9.88 13.93
N ASN A 67 1.96 10.31 15.18
CA ASN A 67 1.79 11.72 15.55
C ASN A 67 3.14 12.45 15.68
N GLY A 68 4.26 11.75 15.48
CA GLY A 68 5.60 12.33 15.55
C GLY A 68 6.05 12.70 16.97
N LYS A 69 5.28 12.35 17.99
CA LYS A 69 5.65 12.60 19.38
C LYS A 69 6.80 11.68 19.76
N ARG A 70 7.74 12.21 20.55
CA ARG A 70 8.86 11.45 21.11
C ARG A 70 8.41 10.62 22.32
N ASP A 71 7.38 9.80 22.11
CA ASP A 71 6.82 8.88 23.09
C ASP A 71 7.15 7.44 22.65
N ALA A 72 7.90 6.72 23.49
CA ALA A 72 8.31 5.35 23.20
C ALA A 72 7.12 4.39 23.08
N LYS A 73 6.04 4.65 23.81
CA LYS A 73 4.80 3.86 23.78
C LYS A 73 4.00 4.12 22.52
N GLU A 74 3.96 5.37 22.06
CA GLU A 74 3.34 5.70 20.77
C GLU A 74 4.08 5.02 19.61
N LEU A 75 5.42 5.06 19.64
CA LEU A 75 6.24 4.41 18.63
C LEU A 75 6.05 2.88 18.62
N ASP A 76 6.06 2.23 19.78
CA ASP A 76 5.84 0.78 19.88
C ASP A 76 4.42 0.38 19.41
N ASN A 77 3.40 1.15 19.79
CA ASN A 77 2.02 0.93 19.32
C ASN A 77 1.88 1.09 17.80
N PHE A 78 2.46 2.16 17.25
CA PHE A 78 2.40 2.41 15.81
C PHE A 78 3.05 1.26 15.03
N LEU A 79 4.24 0.84 15.45
CA LEU A 79 4.95 -0.25 14.81
C LEU A 79 4.18 -1.58 14.87
N TRP A 80 3.57 -1.89 16.02
CA TRP A 80 2.68 -3.06 16.16
C TRP A 80 1.48 -3.01 15.19
N HIS A 81 0.84 -1.84 15.05
CA HIS A 81 -0.27 -1.66 14.11
C HIS A 81 0.16 -1.82 12.65
N MET A 82 1.35 -1.36 12.29
CA MET A 82 1.89 -1.52 10.94
C MET A 82 2.16 -3.00 10.60
N GLU A 83 2.72 -3.78 11.53
CA GLU A 83 2.92 -5.21 11.34
C GLU A 83 1.60 -5.94 11.07
N ARG A 84 0.59 -5.69 11.90
CA ARG A 84 -0.75 -6.29 11.75
C ARG A 84 -1.44 -5.89 10.45
N TYR A 85 -1.26 -4.64 10.01
CA TYR A 85 -1.81 -4.14 8.76
C TYR A 85 -1.26 -4.92 7.56
N PHE A 86 0.07 -5.12 7.52
CA PHE A 86 0.68 -5.86 6.42
C PHE A 86 0.44 -7.38 6.50
N GLU A 87 0.28 -7.96 7.70
CA GLU A 87 -0.19 -9.35 7.82
C GLU A 87 -1.59 -9.54 7.22
N ALA A 88 -2.47 -8.55 7.36
CA ALA A 88 -3.83 -8.60 6.81
C ALA A 88 -3.92 -8.31 5.30
N LEU A 89 -2.82 -7.87 4.68
CA LEU A 89 -2.71 -7.60 3.24
C LEU A 89 -2.17 -8.80 2.45
N HIS A 90 -1.69 -9.85 3.13
CA HIS A 90 -1.36 -11.15 2.53
C HIS A 90 -2.56 -12.08 2.54
#